data_AF-A0A2E6TAA0-F1
#
_entry.id   AF-A0A2E6TAA0-F1
#
_cell.length_a   1.000
_cell.length_b   1.000
_cell.length_c   1.000
_cell.angle_alpha   90.00
_cell.angle_beta   90.00
_cell.angle_gamma   90.00
#
_symmetry.space_group_name_H-M   'P 1'
#
loop_
_entity.id
_entity.type
_entity.pdbx_description
1 polymer ?
#
loop_
_entity_poly.entity_id
_entity_poly.type
_entity_poly.pdbx_seq_one_letter_code
_entity_poly.pdbx_strand_id
1 'polypeptide(L)'
;MSSFKKFLTKYKFIIINCFLFLYFIINFFDGNRGYIALQDKKKEYVELENLEKKLTLTNIKFKQENEALTTKIDKDLIDELYRKNFVVGKKKERLLIIK
;
A
#
# COMPACT_ATOMS: atom_id res chain seq x y z
N MET A 1 12.93 9.23 -62.16
CA MET A 1 13.26 8.81 -60.78
C MET A 1 12.65 9.83 -59.82
N SER A 2 11.58 9.43 -59.12
CA SER A 2 10.52 10.29 -58.56
C SER A 2 10.99 11.31 -57.53
N SER A 3 10.32 12.47 -57.50
CA SER A 3 10.48 13.57 -56.54
C SER A 3 10.68 13.13 -55.07
N PHE A 4 10.07 12.01 -54.70
CA PHE A 4 10.18 11.40 -53.38
C PHE A 4 11.61 10.97 -52.99
N LYS A 5 12.37 10.37 -53.92
CA LYS A 5 13.78 10.02 -53.65
C LYS A 5 14.62 11.27 -53.38
N LYS A 6 14.40 12.36 -54.13
CA LYS A 6 15.12 13.64 -53.91
C LYS A 6 14.81 14.24 -52.54
N PHE A 7 13.56 14.15 -52.08
CA PHE A 7 13.15 14.58 -50.75
C PHE A 7 13.88 13.80 -49.64
N LEU A 8 13.87 12.47 -49.72
CA LEU A 8 14.56 11.60 -48.77
C LEU A 8 16.06 11.93 -48.67
N THR A 9 16.74 12.11 -49.81
CA THR A 9 18.18 12.43 -49.79
C THR A 9 18.44 13.82 -49.20
N LYS A 10 17.58 14.81 -49.48
CA LYS A 10 17.71 16.19 -48.98
C LYS A 10 17.52 16.26 -47.46
N TYR A 11 16.60 15.50 -46.89
CA TYR A 11 16.21 15.58 -45.48
C TYR A 11 16.62 14.35 -44.64
N LYS A 12 17.50 13.48 -45.16
CA LYS A 12 17.89 12.21 -44.52
C LYS A 12 18.24 12.31 -43.03
N PHE A 13 18.96 13.37 -42.64
CA PHE A 13 19.35 13.59 -41.25
C PHE A 13 18.16 13.93 -40.36
N ILE A 14 17.26 14.81 -40.83
CA ILE A 14 16.05 15.18 -40.09
C ILE A 14 15.14 13.97 -39.91
N ILE A 15 15.00 13.15 -40.96
CA ILE A 15 14.17 11.94 -40.91
C ILE A 15 14.71 10.96 -39.86
N ILE A 16 16.02 10.68 -39.85
CA ILE A 16 16.64 9.80 -38.85
C ILE A 16 16.47 10.35 -37.43
N ASN A 17 16.68 11.65 -37.23
CA ASN A 17 16.49 12.28 -35.93
C ASN A 17 15.04 12.23 -35.47
N CYS A 18 14.08 12.37 -36.38
CA CYS A 18 12.65 12.25 -36.07
C CYS A 18 12.30 10.85 -35.57
N PHE A 19 12.82 9.79 -36.20
CA PHE A 19 12.64 8.41 -35.74
C PHE A 19 13.29 8.15 -34.37
N LEU A 20 14.48 8.70 -34.13
CA LEU A 20 15.13 8.64 -32.82
C LEU A 20 14.29 9.32 -31.74
N PHE A 21 13.80 10.52 -32.02
CA PHE A 21 12.95 11.26 -31.08
C PHE A 21 11.65 10.52 -30.79
N LEU A 22 11.03 9.96 -31.83
CA LEU A 22 9.82 9.15 -31.70
C LEU A 22 10.07 7.90 -30.86
N TYR A 23 11.21 7.23 -31.05
CA TYR A 23 11.60 6.07 -30.23
C TYR A 23 11.70 6.47 -28.75
N PHE A 24 12.34 7.59 -28.42
CA PHE A 24 12.41 8.06 -27.05
C PHE A 24 11.03 8.40 -26.48
N ILE A 25 10.18 9.09 -27.23
CA ILE A 25 8.83 9.45 -26.79
C ILE A 25 8.01 8.19 -26.50
N ILE A 26 8.00 7.21 -27.41
CA ILE A 26 7.25 5.97 -27.22
C ILE A 26 7.78 5.23 -25.98
N ASN A 27 9.09 5.04 -25.85
CA ASN A 27 9.66 4.38 -24.66
C ASN A 27 9.46 5.17 -23.36
N PHE A 28 9.31 6.50 -23.44
CA PHE A 28 9.07 7.33 -22.28
C PHE A 28 7.63 7.18 -21.77
N PHE A 29 6.65 7.07 -22.65
CA PHE A 29 5.24 6.93 -22.24
C PHE A 29 4.80 5.47 -22.07
N ASP A 30 5.48 4.52 -22.72
CA ASP A 30 5.11 3.11 -22.73
C ASP A 30 5.93 2.25 -21.73
N GLY A 31 5.45 1.03 -21.47
CA GLY A 31 6.12 0.00 -20.70
C GLY A 31 6.13 0.19 -19.18
N ASN A 32 6.70 -0.79 -18.46
CA ASN A 32 6.71 -0.85 -16.99
C ASN A 32 7.68 0.12 -16.30
N ARG A 33 8.41 0.92 -17.09
CA ARG A 33 9.47 1.84 -16.62
C ARG A 33 9.34 3.25 -17.23
N GLY A 34 8.29 3.50 -18.01
CA GLY A 34 7.96 4.83 -18.52
C GLY A 34 7.33 5.72 -17.45
N TYR A 35 7.01 6.95 -17.85
CA TYR A 35 6.39 7.97 -17.01
C TYR A 35 5.03 7.55 -16.46
N ILE A 36 4.19 6.89 -17.25
CA ILE A 36 2.87 6.43 -16.81
C ILE A 36 3.04 5.41 -15.69
N ALA A 37 3.87 4.39 -15.90
CA ALA A 37 4.18 3.38 -14.89
C ALA A 37 4.81 3.99 -13.62
N LEU A 38 5.60 5.06 -13.73
CA LEU A 38 6.12 5.78 -12.58
C LEU A 38 5.01 6.42 -11.73
N GLN A 39 3.99 7.02 -12.36
CA GLN A 39 2.88 7.62 -11.64
C GLN A 39 2.02 6.56 -10.94
N ASP A 40 1.78 5.43 -11.59
CA ASP A 40 1.01 4.32 -11.00
C ASP A 40 1.75 3.71 -9.81
N LYS A 41 3.06 3.43 -9.96
CA LYS A 41 3.90 2.92 -8.87
C LYS A 41 4.01 3.87 -7.68
N LYS A 42 3.96 5.19 -7.91
CA LYS A 42 3.92 6.17 -6.82
C LYS A 42 2.66 6.04 -5.98
N LYS A 43 1.50 5.81 -6.62
CA LYS A 43 0.23 5.59 -5.91
C LYS A 43 0.28 4.27 -5.13
N GLU A 44 0.69 3.20 -5.79
CA GLU A 44 0.86 1.88 -5.17
C GLU A 44 1.80 1.94 -3.95
N TYR A 45 2.92 2.65 -4.07
CA TYR A 45 3.85 2.85 -2.97
C TYR A 45 3.20 3.52 -1.75
N VAL A 46 2.42 4.58 -1.97
CA VAL A 46 1.71 5.28 -0.88
C VAL A 46 0.66 4.38 -0.23
N GLU A 47 -0.06 3.58 -1.03
CA GLU A 47 -1.02 2.60 -0.51
C GLU A 47 -0.34 1.53 0.35
N LEU A 48 0.79 1.00 -0.11
CA LEU A 48 1.61 0.03 0.62
C LEU A 48 2.17 0.63 1.92
N GLU A 49 2.68 1.87 1.89
CA GLU A 49 3.19 2.54 3.09
C GLU A 49 2.09 2.74 4.14
N ASN A 50 0.89 3.12 3.72
CA ASN A 50 -0.26 3.26 4.61
C ASN A 50 -0.70 1.91 5.19
N LEU A 51 -0.69 0.86 4.37
CA LEU A 51 -1.00 -0.51 4.81
C LEU A 51 0.03 -1.00 5.82
N GLU A 52 1.32 -0.79 5.57
CA GLU A 52 2.41 -1.15 6.48
C GLU A 52 2.26 -0.45 7.83
N LYS A 53 1.98 0.85 7.85
CA LYS A 53 1.73 1.60 9.09
C LYS A 53 0.56 1.01 9.87
N LYS A 54 -0.56 0.72 9.20
CA LYS A 54 -1.74 0.13 9.83
C LYS A 54 -1.44 -1.25 10.41
N LEU A 55 -0.75 -2.11 9.66
CA LEU A 55 -0.37 -3.44 10.12
C LEU A 55 0.61 -3.39 11.28
N THR A 56 1.57 -2.46 11.26
CA THR A 56 2.53 -2.26 12.35
C THR A 56 1.83 -1.87 13.64
N LEU A 57 0.91 -0.90 13.60
CA LEU A 57 0.10 -0.52 14.77
C LEU A 57 -0.74 -1.68 15.30
N THR A 58 -1.36 -2.44 14.38
CA THR A 58 -2.17 -3.62 14.74
C THR A 58 -1.31 -4.69 15.40
N ASN A 59 -0.12 -4.94 14.87
CA ASN A 59 0.82 -5.93 15.41
C ASN A 59 1.34 -5.52 16.79
N ILE A 60 1.64 -4.23 17.02
CA ILE A 60 2.02 -3.71 18.33
C ILE A 60 0.89 -3.95 19.35
N LYS A 61 -0.34 -3.63 18.98
CA LYS A 61 -1.51 -3.87 19.84
C LYS A 61 -1.65 -5.36 20.19
N PHE A 62 -1.61 -6.24 19.20
CA PHE A 62 -1.71 -7.69 19.46
C PHE A 62 -0.54 -8.22 20.28
N LYS A 63 0.67 -7.68 20.08
CA LYS A 63 1.82 -8.04 20.90
C LYS A 63 1.60 -7.67 22.36
N GLN A 64 1.07 -6.47 22.64
CA GLN A 64 0.73 -6.05 24.00
C GLN A 64 -0.36 -6.93 24.62
N GLU A 65 -1.43 -7.21 23.88
CA GLU A 65 -2.51 -8.11 24.34
C GLU A 65 -1.95 -9.51 24.64
N ASN A 66 -1.10 -10.05 23.75
CA ASN A 66 -0.48 -11.35 23.94
C ASN A 66 0.50 -11.37 25.13
N GLU A 67 1.33 -10.34 25.30
CA GLU A 67 2.23 -10.23 26.46
C GLU A 67 1.44 -10.23 27.77
N ALA A 68 0.35 -9.47 27.85
CA ALA A 68 -0.52 -9.44 29.03
C ALA A 68 -1.20 -10.79 29.32
N LEU A 69 -1.41 -11.62 28.30
CA LEU A 69 -2.01 -12.96 28.42
C LEU A 69 -0.98 -14.09 28.62
N THR A 70 0.31 -13.88 28.36
CA THR A 70 1.30 -14.98 28.27
C THR A 70 2.44 -14.87 29.29
N THR A 71 3.16 -13.74 29.37
CA THR A 71 4.39 -13.62 30.17
C THR A 71 4.10 -13.41 31.66
N LYS A 72 2.96 -12.79 31.99
CA LYS A 72 2.43 -12.69 33.35
C LYS A 72 0.93 -12.46 33.22
N ILE A 73 0.14 -13.53 33.28
CA ILE A 73 -1.32 -13.46 33.19
C ILE A 73 -1.81 -12.40 34.17
N ASP A 74 -2.23 -11.26 33.64
CA ASP A 74 -2.82 -10.20 34.43
C ASP A 74 -4.23 -10.66 34.82
N LYS A 75 -4.40 -10.95 36.12
CA LYS A 75 -5.68 -11.43 36.66
C LYS A 75 -6.77 -10.37 36.53
N ASP A 76 -6.41 -9.09 36.53
CA ASP A 76 -7.36 -7.99 36.36
C ASP A 76 -7.82 -7.90 34.91
N LEU A 77 -6.89 -8.09 33.95
CA LEU A 77 -7.24 -8.19 32.52
C LEU A 77 -8.16 -9.39 32.24
N ILE A 78 -7.87 -10.56 32.84
CA ILE A 78 -8.75 -11.74 32.71
C ILE A 78 -10.12 -11.47 33.35
N ASP A 79 -10.19 -10.85 34.54
CA ASP A 79 -11.48 -10.49 35.18
C ASP A 79 -12.27 -9.52 34.28
N GLU A 80 -11.62 -8.52 33.67
CA GLU A 80 -12.25 -7.59 32.73
C GLU A 80 -12.81 -8.29 31.48
N LEU A 81 -12.01 -9.16 30.85
CA LEU A 81 -12.43 -9.94 29.67
C LEU A 81 -13.59 -10.88 29.99
N TYR A 82 -13.56 -11.55 31.16
CA TYR A 82 -14.65 -12.42 31.60
C TYR A 82 -15.94 -11.62 31.84
N ARG A 83 -15.84 -10.46 32.51
CA ARG A 83 -17.00 -9.59 32.76
C ARG A 83 -17.59 -9.03 31.47
N LYS A 84 -16.74 -8.63 30.52
CA LYS A 84 -17.17 -8.08 29.22
C LYS A 84 -17.85 -9.13 28.34
N ASN A 85 -17.30 -10.34 28.24
CA ASN A 85 -17.79 -11.35 27.31
C ASN A 85 -18.93 -12.20 27.86
N PHE A 86 -18.99 -12.40 29.19
CA PHE A 86 -19.96 -13.30 29.81
C PHE A 86 -20.96 -12.60 30.75
N VAL A 87 -20.79 -11.29 30.99
CA VAL A 87 -21.67 -10.48 31.87
C VAL A 87 -21.81 -11.15 33.25
N VAL A 88 -20.68 -11.50 33.86
CA VAL A 88 -20.61 -12.20 35.15
C VAL A 88 -20.13 -11.27 36.27
N GLY A 89 -20.54 -11.57 37.50
CA GLY A 89 -20.13 -10.85 38.72
C GLY A 89 -19.50 -11.81 39.72
N LYS A 90 -18.77 -11.29 40.71
CA LYS A 90 -18.22 -12.12 41.80
C LYS A 90 -19.33 -12.54 42.75
N LYS A 91 -19.07 -13.59 43.51
CA LYS A 91 -20.00 -14.08 44.55
C LYS A 91 -20.33 -12.93 45.50
N LYS A 92 -21.63 -12.66 45.70
CA LYS A 92 -22.21 -11.56 46.50
C LYS A 92 -22.23 -10.16 45.83
N GLU A 93 -21.83 -10.03 44.56
CA GLU A 93 -22.10 -8.82 43.78
C GLU A 93 -23.50 -8.86 43.16
N ARG A 94 -24.12 -7.69 42.96
CA ARG A 94 -25.36 -7.54 42.17
C ARG A 94 -25.00 -6.96 40.81
N LEU A 95 -25.40 -7.64 39.74
CA LEU A 95 -25.24 -7.15 38.36
C LEU A 95 -26.44 -6.27 38.00
N LEU A 96 -26.17 -5.07 37.50
CA LEU A 96 -27.18 -4.15 36.98
C LEU A 96 -26.94 -3.98 35.48
N ILE A 97 -27.89 -4.40 34.66
CA ILE A 97 -27.88 -4.19 33.21
C ILE A 97 -28.81 -3.01 32.94
N ILE A 98 -28.25 -1.89 32.53
CA ILE A 98 -29.01 -0.69 32.16
C ILE A 98 -29.17 -0.70 30.65
N LYS A 99 -30.41 -0.52 30.18
CA LYS A 99 -30.79 -0.54 28.77
C LYS A 99 -30.81 0.87 28.19
#